data_AF-A0A936AMR0-F1
#
_entry.id   AF-A0A936AMR0-F1
#
_cell.length_a   1.000
_cell.length_b   1.000
_cell.length_c   1.000
_cell.angle_alpha   90.00
_cell.angle_beta   90.00
_cell.angle_gamma   90.00
#
_symmetry.space_group_name_H-M   'P 1'
#
loop_
_entity.id
_entity.type
_entity.pdbx_description
1 polymer ?
#
loop_
_entity_poly.entity_id
_entity_poly.type
_entity_poly.pdbx_seq_one_letter_code
_entity_poly.pdbx_strand_id
1 'polypeptide(L)'
;MYKRNTARLDPNKDGIVSSEEWVEAQQQTAKALKEHGMIAISPGAQGNATLTNILWKEVRGVPEVPSPVLLGDTVYMVRNGGTLTAMKRDSGNVVFRSRINADGPYYSSLVAAGGMLLACSGEGKVTVIRPGSALDIAYQAEFDEQIFATPAFAGGLMYLRTDHHLYAFGANPQGSRK
;
A
#
# COMPACT_ATOMS: atom_id res chain seq x y z
N MET A 1 -18.91 15.79 -29.61
CA MET A 1 -17.50 16.07 -29.99
C MET A 1 -16.70 16.31 -28.72
N TYR A 2 -15.79 15.40 -28.39
CA TYR A 2 -14.94 15.49 -27.20
C TYR A 2 -13.70 16.32 -27.56
N LYS A 3 -13.60 17.58 -27.11
CA LYS A 3 -12.37 18.37 -27.26
C LYS A 3 -11.32 17.82 -26.30
N ARG A 4 -10.38 17.00 -26.81
CA ARG A 4 -9.17 16.64 -26.04
C ARG A 4 -8.37 17.92 -25.84
N ASN A 5 -8.14 18.30 -24.59
CA ASN A 5 -7.38 19.49 -24.22
C ASN A 5 -5.88 19.24 -24.47
N THR A 6 -5.43 19.40 -25.71
CA THR A 6 -4.03 19.21 -26.13
C THR A 6 -3.15 20.44 -25.89
N ALA A 7 -3.71 21.54 -25.36
CA ALA A 7 -2.98 22.78 -25.09
C ALA A 7 -1.78 22.63 -24.15
N ARG A 8 -1.67 21.51 -23.43
CA ARG A 8 -0.53 21.16 -22.57
C ARG A 8 0.61 20.48 -23.33
N LEU A 9 0.33 19.89 -24.48
CA LEU A 9 1.29 19.14 -25.31
C LEU A 9 1.80 19.99 -26.49
N ASP A 10 1.17 21.13 -26.75
CA ASP A 10 1.52 22.07 -27.83
C ASP A 10 1.88 23.43 -27.18
N PRO A 11 3.11 23.58 -26.67
CA PRO A 11 3.57 24.82 -26.04
C PRO A 11 3.75 25.97 -27.03
N ASN A 12 4.00 25.67 -28.31
CA ASN A 12 4.17 26.67 -29.35
C ASN A 12 2.80 27.20 -29.89
N LYS A 13 1.71 26.49 -29.59
CA LYS A 13 0.31 26.79 -29.92
C LYS A 13 0.01 26.81 -31.43
N ASP A 14 0.74 26.03 -32.21
CA ASP A 14 0.55 25.90 -33.66
C ASP A 14 -0.59 24.93 -34.03
N GLY A 15 -1.15 24.22 -33.04
CA GLY A 15 -2.23 23.25 -33.20
C GLY A 15 -1.76 21.85 -33.58
N ILE A 16 -0.44 21.61 -33.67
CA ILE A 16 0.19 20.37 -34.10
C ILE A 16 1.27 19.99 -33.08
N VAL A 17 1.04 18.93 -32.32
CA VAL A 17 2.08 18.41 -31.43
C VAL A 17 3.19 17.76 -32.26
N SER A 18 4.36 18.40 -32.33
CA SER A 18 5.52 17.92 -33.06
C SER A 18 6.16 16.70 -32.37
N SER A 19 6.97 15.93 -33.09
CA SER A 19 7.72 14.81 -32.48
C SER A 19 8.65 15.27 -31.36
N GLU A 20 9.18 16.49 -31.44
CA GLU A 20 10.02 17.06 -30.39
C GLU A 20 9.19 17.41 -29.16
N GLU A 21 8.02 18.03 -29.35
CA GLU A 21 7.09 18.36 -28.25
C GLU A 21 6.52 17.10 -27.58
N TRP A 22 6.25 16.05 -28.37
CA TRP A 22 5.89 14.72 -27.86
C TRP A 22 7.01 14.13 -26.99
N VAL A 23 8.26 14.21 -27.46
CA VAL A 23 9.42 13.68 -26.72
C VAL A 23 9.69 14.50 -25.46
N GLU A 24 9.58 15.83 -25.52
CA GLU A 24 9.73 16.70 -24.35
C GLU A 24 8.61 16.47 -23.33
N ALA A 25 7.36 16.35 -23.77
CA ALA A 25 6.24 16.01 -22.91
C ALA A 25 6.42 14.63 -22.28
N GLN A 26 6.93 13.64 -23.02
CA GLN A 26 7.27 12.32 -22.49
C GLN A 26 8.45 12.38 -21.52
N GLN A 27 9.48 13.19 -21.77
CA GLN A 27 10.62 13.35 -20.87
C GLN A 27 10.23 14.07 -19.58
N GLN A 28 9.37 15.09 -19.66
CA GLN A 28 8.82 15.79 -18.50
C GLN A 28 7.87 14.89 -17.70
N THR A 29 7.02 14.13 -18.37
CA THR A 29 6.13 13.14 -17.74
C THR A 29 6.94 12.00 -17.14
N ALA A 30 7.97 11.51 -17.82
CA ALA A 30 8.91 10.51 -17.30
C ALA A 30 9.76 11.05 -16.15
N LYS A 31 10.07 12.35 -16.11
CA LYS A 31 10.76 13.00 -14.99
C LYS A 31 9.83 13.17 -13.77
N ALA A 32 8.55 13.44 -13.99
CA ALA A 32 7.53 13.48 -12.94
C ALA A 32 7.15 12.07 -12.43
N LEU A 33 7.19 11.06 -13.31
CA LEU A 33 7.00 9.64 -13.00
C LEU A 33 8.30 8.95 -12.54
N LYS A 34 9.47 9.63 -12.56
CA LYS A 34 10.80 9.01 -12.43
C LYS A 34 11.10 8.43 -11.05
N GLU A 35 10.22 8.65 -10.09
CA GLU A 35 10.37 8.11 -8.76
C GLU A 35 9.02 7.63 -8.24
N HIS A 36 8.79 6.32 -8.39
CA HIS A 36 7.79 5.59 -7.64
C HIS A 36 7.95 5.89 -6.15
N GLY A 37 6.85 6.18 -5.45
CA GLY A 37 6.92 6.69 -4.10
C GLY A 37 5.57 6.75 -3.40
N MET A 38 5.58 6.59 -2.08
CA MET A 38 4.50 7.01 -1.21
C MET A 38 4.63 8.52 -1.01
N ILE A 39 3.60 9.29 -1.35
CA ILE A 39 3.58 10.74 -1.18
C ILE A 39 2.42 11.14 -0.27
N ALA A 40 2.69 12.07 0.64
CA ALA A 40 1.62 12.81 1.32
C ALA A 40 1.47 14.18 0.67
N ILE A 41 0.22 14.53 0.37
CA ILE A 41 -0.15 15.80 -0.22
C ILE A 41 -1.12 16.48 0.72
N SER A 42 -0.86 17.74 1.07
CA SER A 42 -1.83 18.54 1.82
C SER A 42 -3.04 18.85 0.94
N PRO A 43 -4.27 18.71 1.45
CA PRO A 43 -5.46 19.25 0.78
C PRO A 43 -5.31 20.75 0.50
N GLY A 44 -6.06 21.26 -0.49
CA GLY A 44 -6.12 22.70 -0.80
C GLY A 44 -5.16 23.18 -1.90
N ALA A 45 -4.48 22.28 -2.60
CA ALA A 45 -3.73 22.64 -3.79
C ALA A 45 -4.65 23.19 -4.90
N GLN A 46 -4.25 24.30 -5.52
CA GLN A 46 -4.84 24.75 -6.78
C GLN A 46 -3.93 24.33 -7.94
N GLY A 47 -4.49 23.72 -8.99
CA GLY A 47 -3.70 23.17 -10.08
C GLY A 47 -3.07 21.81 -9.72
N ASN A 48 -1.81 21.58 -10.11
CA ASN A 48 -1.16 20.29 -9.91
C ASN A 48 -0.55 20.16 -8.50
N ALA A 49 -1.25 19.44 -7.62
CA ALA A 49 -0.87 19.28 -6.21
C ALA A 49 0.50 18.63 -5.97
N THR A 50 1.00 17.83 -6.92
CA THR A 50 2.34 17.21 -6.83
C THR A 50 3.49 18.21 -7.01
N LEU A 51 3.19 19.45 -7.41
CA LEU A 51 4.19 20.51 -7.56
C LEU A 51 4.17 21.54 -6.43
N THR A 52 3.06 21.64 -5.69
CA THR A 52 2.79 22.77 -4.80
C THR A 52 2.53 22.38 -3.35
N ASN A 53 2.15 21.13 -3.07
CA ASN A 53 1.59 20.74 -1.77
C ASN A 53 2.08 19.37 -1.25
N ILE A 54 3.25 18.89 -1.67
CA ILE A 54 3.84 17.67 -1.11
C ILE A 54 4.38 17.96 0.30
N LEU A 55 3.90 17.21 1.28
CA LEU A 55 4.37 17.27 2.67
C LEU A 55 5.63 16.42 2.87
N TRP A 56 5.61 15.20 2.33
CA TRP A 56 6.75 14.29 2.34
C TRP A 56 6.60 13.25 1.24
N LYS A 57 7.73 12.58 0.94
CA LYS A 57 7.83 11.50 -0.03
C LYS A 57 8.77 10.41 0.50
N GLU A 58 8.33 9.16 0.45
CA GLU A 58 9.16 7.99 0.71
C GLU A 58 9.25 7.14 -0.54
N VAL A 59 10.48 6.85 -0.99
CA VAL A 59 10.75 6.08 -2.21
C VAL A 59 11.23 4.66 -1.93
N ARG A 60 11.54 4.33 -0.67
CA ARG A 60 12.03 2.99 -0.29
C ARG A 60 10.94 2.19 0.41
N GLY A 61 10.91 0.89 0.13
CA GLY A 61 9.92 -0.01 0.74
C GLY A 61 8.49 0.21 0.25
N VAL A 62 8.32 0.95 -0.85
CA VAL A 62 7.02 1.22 -1.48
C VAL A 62 6.46 -0.10 -2.05
N PRO A 63 5.21 -0.45 -1.75
CA PRO A 63 4.57 -1.63 -2.27
C PRO A 63 4.26 -1.49 -3.77
N GLU A 64 4.31 -2.61 -4.50
CA GLU A 64 3.94 -2.65 -5.92
C GLU A 64 2.43 -2.87 -6.11
N VAL A 65 1.86 -3.82 -5.34
CA VAL A 65 0.45 -4.20 -5.39
C VAL A 65 -0.32 -3.91 -4.09
N PRO A 66 0.19 -4.27 -2.90
CA PRO A 66 -0.63 -4.23 -1.70
C PRO A 66 -0.80 -2.78 -1.22
N SER A 67 -2.02 -2.42 -0.82
CA SER A 67 -2.27 -1.07 -0.32
C SER A 67 -1.65 -0.86 1.07
N PRO A 68 -1.06 0.33 1.33
CA PRO A 68 -0.68 0.76 2.67
C PRO A 68 -1.90 0.86 3.60
N VAL A 69 -1.67 0.81 4.91
CA VAL A 69 -2.71 1.03 5.92
C VAL A 69 -2.26 2.04 6.96
N LEU A 70 -3.17 2.93 7.37
CA LEU A 70 -2.97 3.84 8.50
C LEU A 70 -3.57 3.21 9.75
N LEU A 71 -2.76 3.06 10.81
CA LEU A 71 -3.21 2.61 12.12
C LEU A 71 -2.67 3.58 13.18
N GLY A 72 -3.57 4.33 13.82
CA GLY A 72 -3.19 5.48 14.65
C GLY A 72 -2.49 6.55 13.81
N ASP A 73 -1.31 6.98 14.25
CA ASP A 73 -0.47 7.96 13.54
C ASP A 73 0.65 7.32 12.70
N THR A 74 0.59 6.00 12.49
CA THR A 74 1.61 5.26 11.74
C THR A 74 1.02 4.66 10.46
N VAL A 75 1.67 4.95 9.33
CA VAL A 75 1.42 4.31 8.05
C VAL A 75 2.30 3.06 7.96
N TYR A 76 1.68 1.95 7.58
CA TYR A 76 2.33 0.67 7.38
C TYR A 76 2.27 0.27 5.91
N MET A 77 3.38 -0.23 5.39
CA MET A 77 3.52 -0.74 4.03
C MET A 77 4.19 -2.11 4.08
N VAL A 78 3.73 -3.06 3.26
CA VAL A 78 4.41 -4.34 3.06
C VAL A 78 4.74 -4.51 1.59
N ARG A 79 5.95 -4.96 1.27
CA ARG A 79 6.35 -5.28 -0.11
C ARG A 79 6.73 -6.76 -0.23
N ASN A 80 6.87 -7.21 -1.48
CA ASN A 80 7.40 -8.54 -1.82
C ASN A 80 8.66 -8.89 -1.01
N GLY A 81 8.74 -10.14 -0.59
CA GLY A 81 9.75 -10.64 0.36
C GLY A 81 9.46 -10.27 1.81
N GLY A 82 8.22 -9.89 2.15
CA GLY A 82 7.78 -9.72 3.53
C GLY A 82 8.51 -8.61 4.29
N THR A 83 8.86 -7.52 3.63
CA THR A 83 9.45 -6.36 4.33
C THR A 83 8.33 -5.39 4.72
N LEU A 84 8.10 -5.25 6.02
CA LEU A 84 7.18 -4.27 6.60
C LEU A 84 7.96 -2.97 6.89
N THR A 85 7.41 -1.85 6.43
CA THR A 85 7.87 -0.49 6.77
C THR A 85 6.79 0.18 7.60
N ALA A 86 7.18 0.77 8.72
CA ALA A 86 6.32 1.63 9.55
C ALA A 86 6.87 3.06 9.47
N MET A 87 6.00 4.05 9.24
CA MET A 87 6.40 5.45 9.08
C MET A 87 5.37 6.40 9.71
N LYS A 88 5.82 7.55 10.24
CA LYS A 88 4.92 8.55 10.81
C LYS A 88 4.09 9.22 9.71
N ARG A 89 2.77 9.28 9.89
CA ARG A 89 1.83 9.88 8.92
C ARG A 89 2.18 11.32 8.56
N ASP A 90 2.58 12.12 9.54
CA ASP A 90 2.68 13.58 9.34
C ASP A 90 4.04 14.00 8.77
N SER A 91 5.12 13.29 9.11
CA SER A 91 6.47 13.65 8.67
C SER A 91 7.06 12.71 7.62
N GLY A 92 6.49 11.53 7.42
CA GLY A 92 7.06 10.49 6.56
C GLY A 92 8.30 9.79 7.14
N ASN A 93 8.70 10.12 8.37
CA ASN A 93 9.87 9.50 8.99
C ASN A 93 9.64 8.01 9.21
N VAL A 94 10.53 7.18 8.67
CA VAL A 94 10.54 5.73 8.90
C VAL A 94 10.85 5.45 10.36
N VAL A 95 9.95 4.74 11.03
CA VAL A 95 10.09 4.26 12.41
C VAL A 95 10.93 2.99 12.42
N PHE A 96 10.54 2.01 11.59
CA PHE A 96 11.34 0.82 11.35
C PHE A 96 11.07 0.24 9.96
N ARG A 97 12.00 -0.59 9.49
CA ARG A 97 11.85 -1.43 8.30
C ARG A 97 12.45 -2.80 8.59
N SER A 98 11.62 -3.83 8.60
CA SER A 98 12.02 -5.17 9.06
C SER A 98 11.31 -6.27 8.27
N ARG A 99 11.95 -7.44 8.18
CA ARG A 99 11.33 -8.63 7.60
C ARG A 99 10.38 -9.28 8.60
N ILE A 100 9.20 -9.67 8.15
CA ILE A 100 8.18 -10.31 8.98
C ILE A 100 8.24 -11.84 8.95
N ASN A 101 9.36 -12.41 8.49
CA ASN A 101 9.59 -13.87 8.42
C ASN A 101 8.50 -14.63 7.65
N ALA A 102 7.95 -13.98 6.62
CA ALA A 102 7.01 -14.54 5.67
C ALA A 102 7.42 -14.06 4.29
N ASP A 103 8.29 -14.82 3.64
CA ASP A 103 8.75 -14.51 2.28
C ASP A 103 7.63 -14.76 1.25
N GLY A 104 7.90 -14.40 0.00
CA GLY A 104 6.96 -14.57 -1.11
C GLY A 104 6.38 -13.25 -1.64
N PRO A 105 5.49 -13.35 -2.64
CA PRO A 105 4.82 -12.18 -3.19
C PRO A 105 3.72 -11.69 -2.25
N TYR A 106 3.49 -10.38 -2.20
CA TYR A 106 2.42 -9.79 -1.40
C TYR A 106 1.43 -9.09 -2.33
N TYR A 107 0.34 -9.78 -2.66
CA TYR A 107 -0.79 -9.21 -3.41
C TYR A 107 -1.90 -8.73 -2.46
N SER A 108 -2.12 -9.46 -1.37
CA SER A 108 -3.04 -9.08 -0.31
C SER A 108 -2.61 -7.76 0.33
N SER A 109 -3.54 -6.82 0.44
CA SER A 109 -3.31 -5.56 1.17
C SER A 109 -3.17 -5.82 2.67
N LEU A 110 -2.50 -4.90 3.38
CA LEU A 110 -2.51 -4.91 4.84
C LEU A 110 -3.92 -4.62 5.36
N VAL A 111 -4.29 -5.26 6.47
CA VAL A 111 -5.55 -4.97 7.15
C VAL A 111 -5.27 -4.56 8.59
N ALA A 112 -5.87 -3.46 9.03
CA ALA A 112 -5.91 -3.09 10.44
C ALA A 112 -7.24 -3.55 11.04
N ALA A 113 -7.19 -4.47 12.00
CA ALA A 113 -8.38 -5.00 12.67
C ALA A 113 -8.08 -5.29 14.14
N GLY A 114 -8.97 -4.89 15.05
CA GLY A 114 -8.80 -5.12 16.49
C GLY A 114 -7.53 -4.49 17.07
N GLY A 115 -7.03 -3.40 16.50
CA GLY A 115 -5.77 -2.77 16.91
C GLY A 115 -4.51 -3.52 16.47
N MET A 116 -4.64 -4.58 15.67
CA MET A 116 -3.54 -5.36 15.10
C MET A 116 -3.44 -5.12 13.59
N LEU A 117 -2.27 -5.42 13.03
CA LEU A 117 -2.05 -5.48 11.59
C LEU A 117 -2.03 -6.94 11.14
N LEU A 118 -2.65 -7.21 10.00
CA LEU A 118 -2.59 -8.49 9.30
C LEU A 118 -1.91 -8.31 7.95
N ALA A 119 -0.97 -9.21 7.65
CA ALA A 119 -0.31 -9.33 6.37
C ALA A 119 -0.41 -10.78 5.87
N CYS A 120 -0.75 -10.96 4.60
CA CYS A 120 -0.82 -12.29 3.98
C CYS A 120 0.18 -12.37 2.83
N SER A 121 1.10 -13.33 2.91
CA SER A 121 1.97 -13.71 1.80
C SER A 121 1.21 -14.62 0.83
N GLY A 122 1.53 -14.49 -0.46
CA GLY A 122 1.09 -15.38 -1.52
C GLY A 122 1.50 -16.83 -1.33
N GLU A 123 2.54 -17.11 -0.52
CA GLU A 123 2.98 -18.46 -0.15
C GLU A 123 2.16 -19.07 1.00
N GLY A 124 0.95 -18.55 1.27
CA GLY A 124 0.06 -19.14 2.26
C GLY A 124 0.36 -18.77 3.72
N LYS A 125 1.19 -17.75 3.96
CA LYS A 125 1.54 -17.33 5.34
C LYS A 125 0.76 -16.10 5.77
N VAL A 126 0.04 -16.20 6.89
CA VAL A 126 -0.67 -15.09 7.53
C VAL A 126 0.13 -14.64 8.76
N THR A 127 0.41 -13.35 8.86
CA THR A 127 1.15 -12.75 9.97
C THR A 127 0.30 -11.68 10.67
N VAL A 128 0.15 -11.81 11.99
CA VAL A 128 -0.49 -10.80 12.86
C VAL A 128 0.59 -10.06 13.62
N ILE A 129 0.55 -8.72 13.57
CA ILE A 129 1.62 -7.85 14.03
C ILE A 129 1.05 -6.82 14.99
N ARG A 130 1.68 -6.64 16.16
CA ARG A 130 1.32 -5.56 17.08
C ARG A 130 1.92 -4.24 16.57
N PRO A 131 1.15 -3.14 16.56
CA PRO A 131 1.72 -1.83 16.24
C PRO A 131 2.71 -1.41 17.33
N GLY A 132 3.81 -0.77 16.93
CA GLY A 132 4.83 -0.29 17.85
C GLY A 132 5.99 0.39 17.15
N SER A 133 7.02 0.77 17.91
CA SER A 133 8.25 1.39 17.42
C SER A 133 9.27 0.40 16.84
N ALA A 134 9.00 -0.90 16.95
CA ALA A 134 9.78 -1.98 16.39
C ALA A 134 8.82 -3.09 15.91
N LEU A 135 9.34 -4.04 15.12
CA LEU A 135 8.57 -5.21 14.70
C LEU A 135 8.25 -6.09 15.91
N ASP A 136 6.96 -6.34 16.15
CA ASP A 136 6.45 -7.32 17.11
C ASP A 136 5.42 -8.23 16.42
N ILE A 137 5.83 -9.46 16.13
CA ILE A 137 4.96 -10.47 15.54
C ILE A 137 4.17 -11.14 16.67
N ALA A 138 2.86 -10.91 16.69
CA ALA A 138 1.97 -11.52 17.67
C ALA A 138 1.69 -12.99 17.38
N TYR A 139 1.52 -13.32 16.10
CA TYR A 139 1.14 -14.65 15.65
C TYR A 139 1.47 -14.86 14.17
N GLN A 140 1.76 -16.11 13.79
CA GLN A 140 1.85 -16.54 12.40
C GLN A 140 1.13 -17.88 12.21
N ALA A 141 0.45 -18.00 11.10
CA ALA A 141 -0.15 -19.24 10.63
C ALA A 141 0.27 -19.52 9.18
N GLU A 142 0.40 -20.79 8.86
CA GLU A 142 0.71 -21.28 7.53
C GLU A 142 -0.47 -22.09 7.01
N PHE A 143 -0.75 -21.91 5.72
CA PHE A 143 -1.77 -22.61 4.97
C PHE A 143 -1.08 -23.32 3.82
N ASP A 144 -1.52 -24.53 3.50
CA ASP A 144 -0.98 -25.32 2.37
C ASP A 144 -1.50 -24.82 1.00
N GLU A 145 -1.96 -23.56 0.93
CA GLU A 145 -2.54 -22.93 -0.24
C GLU A 145 -2.15 -21.46 -0.36
N GLN A 146 -2.08 -20.98 -1.60
CA GLN A 146 -1.74 -19.58 -1.88
C GLN A 146 -2.81 -18.62 -1.38
N ILE A 147 -2.38 -17.43 -0.95
CA ILE A 147 -3.26 -16.35 -0.47
C ILE A 147 -2.98 -15.06 -1.24
N PHE A 148 -3.86 -14.73 -2.18
CA PHE A 148 -3.79 -13.47 -2.93
C PHE A 148 -4.87 -12.46 -2.54
N ALA A 149 -5.92 -12.91 -1.84
CA ALA A 149 -7.03 -12.07 -1.45
C ALA A 149 -6.77 -11.36 -0.12
N THR A 150 -7.13 -10.07 -0.05
CA THR A 150 -7.18 -9.34 1.23
C THR A 150 -8.27 -9.93 2.13
N PRO A 151 -7.97 -10.26 3.41
CA PRO A 151 -8.98 -10.73 4.35
C PRO A 151 -10.11 -9.72 4.55
N ALA A 152 -11.35 -10.21 4.69
CA ALA A 152 -12.53 -9.38 4.93
C ALA A 152 -13.06 -9.59 6.35
N PHE A 153 -13.60 -8.54 6.97
CA PHE A 153 -14.13 -8.60 8.33
C PHE A 153 -15.61 -8.23 8.33
N ALA A 154 -16.47 -9.11 8.81
CA ALA A 154 -17.91 -8.89 8.91
C ALA A 154 -18.54 -9.77 9.99
N GLY A 155 -19.54 -9.24 10.73
CA GLY A 155 -20.28 -10.01 11.73
C GLY A 155 -19.42 -10.59 12.86
N GLY A 156 -18.30 -9.95 13.20
CA GLY A 156 -17.35 -10.46 14.21
C GLY A 156 -16.45 -11.60 13.70
N LEU A 157 -16.49 -11.89 12.41
CA LEU A 157 -15.67 -12.91 11.76
C LEU A 157 -14.65 -12.26 10.82
N MET A 158 -13.49 -12.89 10.71
CA MET A 158 -12.52 -12.69 9.64
C MET A 158 -12.71 -13.79 8.59
N TYR A 159 -12.89 -13.41 7.34
CA TYR A 159 -12.95 -14.29 6.19
C TYR A 159 -11.65 -14.22 5.42
N LEU A 160 -11.06 -15.39 5.15
CA LEU A 160 -9.81 -15.53 4.41
C LEU A 160 -10.03 -16.48 3.23
N ARG A 161 -9.83 -15.97 2.01
CA ARG A 161 -9.89 -16.78 0.78
C ARG A 161 -8.47 -17.22 0.40
N THR A 162 -8.21 -18.52 0.42
CA THR A 162 -7.05 -19.13 -0.23
C THR A 162 -7.38 -19.48 -1.68
N ASP A 163 -6.50 -20.17 -2.39
CA ASP A 163 -6.77 -20.52 -3.79
C ASP A 163 -7.99 -21.45 -3.96
N HIS A 164 -8.21 -22.39 -3.03
CA HIS A 164 -9.29 -23.38 -3.15
C HIS A 164 -10.34 -23.29 -2.03
N HIS A 165 -10.05 -22.60 -0.94
CA HIS A 165 -10.95 -22.56 0.23
C HIS A 165 -11.29 -21.14 0.68
N LEU A 166 -12.43 -21.05 1.39
CA LEU A 166 -12.84 -19.86 2.14
C LEU A 166 -12.96 -20.24 3.62
N TYR A 167 -12.08 -19.68 4.44
CA TYR A 167 -12.06 -19.87 5.88
C TYR A 167 -12.80 -18.73 6.59
N ALA A 168 -13.42 -19.04 7.74
CA ALA A 168 -14.01 -18.05 8.64
C ALA A 168 -13.44 -18.24 10.05
N PHE A 169 -12.87 -17.19 10.61
CA PHE A 169 -12.27 -17.16 11.95
C PHE A 169 -13.06 -16.20 12.83
N GLY A 170 -13.38 -16.62 14.06
CA GLY A 170 -14.10 -15.81 15.02
C GLY A 170 -13.83 -16.26 16.44
N ALA A 171 -14.20 -15.43 17.41
CA ALA A 171 -14.20 -15.87 18.79
C ALA A 171 -15.17 -17.05 18.96
N ASN A 172 -14.68 -18.15 19.54
CA ASN A 172 -15.56 -19.26 19.90
C ASN A 172 -16.49 -18.76 21.03
N PRO A 173 -17.81 -18.71 20.86
CA PRO A 173 -18.73 -18.19 21.87
C PRO A 173 -18.65 -18.94 23.21
N GLN A 174 -18.09 -20.15 23.22
CA GLN A 174 -18.00 -21.02 24.40
C GLN A 174 -16.63 -21.01 25.12
N GLY A 175 -15.70 -20.12 24.74
CA GLY A 175 -14.30 -20.14 25.19
C GLY A 175 -13.91 -19.29 26.41
N SER A 176 -14.85 -18.91 27.29
CA SER A 176 -14.53 -18.36 28.62
C SER A 176 -15.05 -19.27 29.74
N ARG A 177 -14.54 -20.50 29.80
CA ARG A 177 -14.65 -21.33 31.00
C ARG A 177 -13.32 -22.01 31.29
N LYS A 178 -12.66 -21.42 32.30
CA LYS A 178 -11.55 -21.89 33.16
C LYS A 178 -10.25 -22.26 32.47
#